data_AF-A0A060Z431-F1
#
_entry.id   AF-A0A060Z431-F1
#
_cell.length_a   1.000
_cell.length_b   1.000
_cell.length_c   1.000
_cell.angle_alpha   90.00
_cell.angle_beta   90.00
_cell.angle_gamma   90.00
#
_symmetry.space_group_name_H-M   'P 1'
#
loop_
_entity.id
_entity.type
_entity.pdbx_description
1 polymer ?
#
loop_
_entity_poly.entity_id
_entity_poly.type
_entity_poly.pdbx_seq_one_letter_code
_entity_poly.pdbx_strand_id
1 'polypeptide(L)'
;MEVPSIDAMSLRGLLEGEDPGCLVLDCRSFFSFNSSHIPGSTNVRFSTIVRRRARGGLGVGHIVPNEDTRNRLLSGEYQSVVFLDDRSLDFGQVKKDGTLMLAVTALCRNPCGTSFFFLTGGFDTFSSEYPEMCTKPSAPQGLSLPLSARPDGAEPGCSPCSTPLYDQGVPVEILPFLYLGSAYHASRKDMIDMLGITALINVSANCPNHFEESFQYKSIPVEDNHKADISSWFNEAIEFIGMV
;
A
#
# COMPACT_ATOMS: atom_id res chain seq x y z
N MET A 1 23.96 14.38 9.26
CA MET A 1 23.73 14.01 7.85
C MET A 1 22.69 14.99 7.37
N GLU A 2 23.06 15.86 6.43
CA GLU A 2 22.18 16.89 5.90
C GLU A 2 21.92 16.55 4.44
N VAL A 3 20.64 16.47 4.08
CA VAL A 3 20.20 16.28 2.70
C VAL A 3 19.75 17.65 2.19
N PRO A 4 20.29 18.15 1.06
CA PRO A 4 19.87 19.43 0.51
C PRO A 4 18.37 19.41 0.17
N SER A 5 17.70 20.56 0.32
CA SER A 5 16.28 20.69 0.02
C SER A 5 16.06 21.26 -1.37
N ILE A 6 14.98 20.84 -2.03
CA ILE A 6 14.50 21.39 -3.31
C ILE A 6 13.03 21.80 -3.15
N ASP A 7 12.59 22.77 -3.95
CA ASP A 7 11.20 23.20 -4.00
C ASP A 7 10.38 22.39 -5.03
N ALA A 8 9.06 22.61 -5.03
CA ALA A 8 8.15 21.91 -5.91
C ALA A 8 8.42 22.22 -7.41
N MET A 9 8.83 23.45 -7.73
CA MET A 9 9.20 23.85 -9.09
C MET A 9 10.43 23.09 -9.60
N SER A 10 11.47 22.96 -8.77
CA SER A 10 12.68 22.22 -9.11
C SER A 10 12.38 20.73 -9.28
N LEU A 11 11.55 20.14 -8.39
CA LEU A 11 11.11 18.75 -8.54
C LEU A 11 10.34 18.55 -9.85
N ARG A 12 9.41 19.45 -10.19
CA ARG A 12 8.71 19.39 -11.47
C ARG A 12 9.69 19.34 -12.65
N GLY A 13 10.70 20.22 -12.66
CA GLY A 13 11.72 20.22 -13.71
C GLY A 13 12.50 18.90 -13.81
N LEU A 14 12.76 18.23 -12.68
CA LEU A 14 13.37 16.90 -12.65
C LEU A 14 12.46 15.79 -13.19
N LEU A 15 11.13 15.93 -13.03
CA LEU A 15 10.15 14.95 -13.49
C LEU A 15 9.78 15.10 -14.97
N GLU A 16 9.77 16.34 -15.48
CA GLU A 16 9.46 16.64 -16.88
C GLU A 16 10.69 16.53 -17.81
N GLY A 17 11.90 16.42 -17.26
CA GLY A 17 13.13 16.26 -18.03
C GLY A 17 13.12 15.00 -18.90
N GLU A 18 13.82 15.05 -20.03
CA GLU A 18 13.92 13.94 -21.00
C GLU A 18 14.68 12.71 -20.46
N ASP A 19 15.23 12.77 -19.23
CA ASP A 19 16.01 11.70 -18.62
C ASP A 19 15.31 11.17 -17.34
N PRO A 20 14.89 9.89 -17.27
CA PRO A 20 14.20 9.28 -16.13
C PRO A 20 15.13 9.02 -14.92
N GLY A 21 16.12 9.88 -14.72
CA GLY A 21 17.15 9.78 -13.69
C GLY A 21 16.66 10.19 -12.29
N CYS A 22 15.41 10.63 -12.13
CA CYS A 22 14.84 11.04 -10.84
C CYS A 22 13.90 9.97 -10.26
N LEU A 23 14.24 9.45 -9.08
CA LEU A 23 13.35 8.60 -8.29
C LEU A 23 12.73 9.38 -7.14
N VAL A 24 11.40 9.39 -7.04
CA VAL A 24 10.70 9.95 -5.87
C VAL A 24 10.40 8.83 -4.88
N LEU A 25 10.89 9.00 -3.64
CA LEU A 25 10.58 8.13 -2.52
C LEU A 25 9.58 8.83 -1.60
N ASP A 26 8.33 8.38 -1.64
CA ASP A 26 7.25 8.91 -0.81
C ASP A 26 7.29 8.24 0.57
N CYS A 27 7.64 9.03 1.59
CA CYS A 27 7.77 8.57 2.97
C CYS A 27 6.50 8.76 3.81
N ARG A 28 5.38 9.15 3.20
CA ARG A 28 4.08 9.27 3.87
C ARG A 28 3.49 7.90 4.18
N SER A 29 2.38 7.93 4.91
CA SER A 29 1.63 6.70 5.20
C SER A 29 1.14 6.04 3.91
N PHE A 30 1.01 4.72 3.93
CA PHE A 30 0.45 3.96 2.80
C PHE A 30 -0.94 4.47 2.38
N PHE A 31 -1.76 4.89 3.36
CA PHE A 31 -3.07 5.46 3.09
C PHE A 31 -2.99 6.81 2.37
N SER A 32 -2.10 7.71 2.84
CA SER A 32 -1.84 9.00 2.18
C SER A 32 -1.37 8.81 0.74
N PHE A 33 -0.43 7.88 0.53
CA PHE A 33 0.10 7.54 -0.79
C PHE A 33 -0.98 7.02 -1.74
N ASN A 34 -1.79 6.05 -1.31
CA ASN A 34 -2.83 5.48 -2.17
C ASN A 34 -3.99 6.45 -2.43
N SER A 35 -4.20 7.43 -1.55
CA SER A 35 -5.22 8.46 -1.78
C SER A 35 -4.81 9.38 -2.94
N SER A 36 -3.53 9.77 -3.00
CA SER A 36 -2.93 10.52 -4.10
C SER A 36 -1.41 10.56 -3.92
N HIS A 37 -0.65 10.48 -5.01
CA HIS A 37 0.82 10.52 -5.02
C HIS A 37 1.35 11.02 -6.37
N ILE A 38 2.65 11.30 -6.46
CA ILE A 38 3.30 11.68 -7.73
C ILE A 38 3.47 10.42 -8.60
N PRO A 39 3.03 10.37 -9.87
CA PRO A 39 3.22 9.23 -10.74
C PRO A 39 4.69 8.79 -10.82
N GLY A 40 4.93 7.48 -10.80
CA GLY A 40 6.29 6.91 -10.82
C GLY A 40 7.03 6.97 -9.46
N SER A 41 6.46 7.61 -8.44
CA SER A 41 7.01 7.55 -7.08
C SER A 41 6.83 6.16 -6.44
N THR A 42 7.73 5.83 -5.52
CA THR A 42 7.68 4.59 -4.74
C THR A 42 7.39 4.91 -3.28
N ASN A 43 6.32 4.36 -2.72
CA ASN A 43 6.06 4.45 -1.28
C ASN A 43 7.11 3.66 -0.50
N VAL A 44 7.76 4.31 0.46
CA VAL A 44 8.73 3.66 1.34
C VAL A 44 8.01 2.76 2.32
N ARG A 45 8.36 1.47 2.30
CA ARG A 45 7.70 0.48 3.15
C ARG A 45 8.32 0.44 4.54
N PHE A 46 7.81 1.26 5.44
CA PHE A 46 8.31 1.27 6.81
C PHE A 46 7.20 1.12 7.86
N SER A 47 7.07 -0.10 8.41
CA SER A 47 6.17 -0.37 9.53
C SER A 47 6.94 -0.77 10.80
N THR A 48 6.27 -0.68 11.95
CA THR A 48 6.81 -1.19 13.24
C THR A 48 7.18 -2.67 13.14
N ILE A 49 6.47 -3.44 12.32
CA ILE A 49 6.76 -4.85 12.02
C ILE A 49 8.06 -4.99 11.21
N VAL A 50 8.24 -4.19 10.15
CA VAL A 50 9.49 -4.18 9.38
C VAL A 50 10.68 -3.83 10.28
N ARG A 51 10.53 -2.80 11.13
CA ARG A 51 11.54 -2.39 12.11
C ARG A 51 11.90 -3.53 13.07
N ARG A 52 10.92 -4.26 13.59
CA ARG A 52 11.13 -5.41 14.49
C ARG A 52 11.81 -6.58 13.77
N ARG A 53 11.44 -6.86 12.52
CA ARG A 53 11.99 -7.97 11.72
C ARG A 53 13.42 -7.72 11.25
N ALA A 54 13.82 -6.46 11.07
CA ALA A 54 15.15 -6.08 10.57
C ALA A 54 16.32 -6.32 11.55
N ARG A 55 16.10 -6.88 12.75
CA ARG A 55 17.13 -7.30 13.74
C ARG A 55 18.33 -6.35 13.91
N GLY A 56 18.11 -5.03 13.85
CA GLY A 56 19.14 -4.01 14.08
C GLY A 56 19.73 -3.36 12.81
N GLY A 57 19.34 -3.76 11.60
CA GLY A 57 19.84 -3.17 10.36
C GLY A 57 18.75 -2.94 9.30
N LEU A 58 18.35 -1.69 9.10
CA LEU A 58 17.47 -1.30 8.00
C LEU A 58 18.31 -1.07 6.74
N GLY A 59 18.37 -2.09 5.90
CA GLY A 59 18.97 -2.00 4.55
C GLY A 59 17.97 -1.50 3.49
N VAL A 60 18.47 -1.18 2.31
CA VAL A 60 17.68 -0.66 1.18
C VAL A 60 16.50 -1.58 0.81
N GLY A 61 16.67 -2.91 0.89
CA GLY A 61 15.61 -3.88 0.63
C GLY A 61 14.41 -3.80 1.58
N HIS A 62 14.56 -3.17 2.74
CA HIS A 62 13.45 -2.93 3.66
C HIS A 62 12.71 -1.62 3.38
N ILE A 63 13.29 -0.73 2.57
CA ILE A 63 12.79 0.62 2.29
C ILE A 63 12.11 0.64 0.92
N VAL A 64 12.78 0.04 -0.07
CA VAL A 64 12.31 -0.07 -1.46
C VAL A 64 11.89 -1.53 -1.70
N PRO A 65 10.59 -1.85 -1.59
CA PRO A 65 10.12 -3.23 -1.70
C PRO A 65 10.20 -3.76 -3.14
N ASN A 66 9.98 -2.90 -4.15
CA ASN A 66 10.09 -3.28 -5.55
C ASN A 66 11.55 -3.61 -5.90
N GLU A 67 11.78 -4.82 -6.43
CA GLU A 67 13.13 -5.32 -6.71
C GLU A 67 13.79 -4.58 -7.87
N ASP A 68 13.05 -4.27 -8.93
CA ASP A 68 13.56 -3.56 -10.10
C ASP A 68 14.01 -2.14 -9.73
N THR A 69 13.16 -1.36 -9.07
CA THR A 69 13.49 -0.02 -8.57
C THR A 69 14.70 -0.07 -7.65
N ARG A 70 14.77 -1.09 -6.78
CA ARG A 70 15.91 -1.27 -5.87
C ARG A 70 17.20 -1.58 -6.63
N ASN A 71 17.15 -2.45 -7.64
CA ASN A 71 18.32 -2.80 -8.44
C ASN A 71 18.82 -1.59 -9.23
N ARG A 72 17.92 -0.83 -9.84
CA ARG A 72 18.23 0.43 -10.56
C ARG A 72 18.83 1.50 -9.65
N LEU A 73 18.36 1.57 -8.41
CA LEU A 73 18.92 2.45 -7.39
C LEU A 73 20.34 2.03 -6.99
N LEU A 74 20.58 0.74 -6.78
CA LEU A 74 21.89 0.23 -6.39
C LEU A 74 22.91 0.25 -7.54
N SER A 75 22.45 0.14 -8.80
CA SER A 75 23.28 0.26 -9.99
C SER A 75 23.63 1.70 -10.36
N GLY A 76 23.03 2.69 -9.67
CA GLY A 76 23.29 4.11 -9.92
C GLY A 76 22.61 4.65 -11.18
N GLU A 77 21.54 4.00 -11.65
CA GLU A 77 20.78 4.48 -12.81
C GLU A 77 19.97 5.75 -12.51
N TYR A 78 19.70 6.03 -11.23
CA TYR A 78 19.10 7.29 -10.81
C TYR A 78 20.20 8.31 -10.48
N GLN A 79 20.19 9.42 -11.21
CA GLN A 79 21.04 10.59 -10.93
C GLN A 79 20.59 11.32 -9.67
N SER A 80 19.27 11.33 -9.41
CA SER A 80 18.68 11.98 -8.25
C SER A 80 17.62 11.11 -7.57
N VAL A 81 17.57 11.21 -6.23
CA VAL A 81 16.51 10.64 -5.40
C VAL A 81 15.93 11.76 -4.55
N VAL A 82 14.62 11.94 -4.62
CA VAL A 82 13.90 12.96 -3.88
C VAL A 82 13.02 12.29 -2.83
N PHE A 83 13.26 12.62 -1.56
CA PHE A 83 12.43 12.21 -0.43
C PHE A 83 11.35 13.24 -0.19
N LEU A 84 10.12 12.79 0.03
CA LEU A 84 9.03 13.67 0.47
C LEU A 84 8.26 13.05 1.64
N ASP A 85 7.72 13.91 2.49
CA ASP A 85 6.72 13.56 3.48
C ASP A 85 5.43 14.35 3.24
N ASP A 86 4.55 14.46 4.24
CA ASP A 86 3.29 15.16 4.07
C ASP A 86 3.52 16.67 3.84
N ARG A 87 4.35 17.34 4.65
CA ARG A 87 4.35 18.81 4.74
C ARG A 87 5.56 19.49 5.41
N SER A 88 6.67 18.79 5.63
CA SER A 88 7.81 19.41 6.31
C SER A 88 8.44 20.50 5.44
N LEU A 89 8.63 21.69 6.00
CA LEU A 89 9.17 22.85 5.27
C LEU A 89 10.71 22.81 5.17
N ASP A 90 11.36 22.14 6.11
CA ASP A 90 12.79 21.97 6.14
C ASP A 90 13.17 20.60 6.71
N PHE A 91 14.37 20.14 6.36
CA PHE A 91 14.88 18.84 6.80
C PHE A 91 15.04 18.74 8.33
N GLY A 92 15.20 19.85 9.03
CA GLY A 92 15.29 19.91 10.49
C GLY A 92 13.99 19.57 11.21
N GLN A 93 12.83 19.75 10.55
CA GLN A 93 11.51 19.36 11.07
C GLN A 93 11.24 17.86 10.97
N VAL A 94 12.02 17.12 10.19
CA VAL A 94 11.81 15.70 9.98
C VAL A 94 12.10 14.93 11.28
N LYS A 95 11.16 14.08 11.68
CA LYS A 95 11.30 13.26 12.89
C LYS A 95 12.50 12.31 12.76
N LYS A 96 13.39 12.34 13.77
CA LYS A 96 14.63 11.52 13.82
C LYS A 96 14.37 10.01 13.70
N ASP A 97 13.23 9.54 14.19
CA ASP A 97 12.79 8.15 14.15
C ASP A 97 11.69 7.89 13.10
N GLY A 98 11.39 8.89 12.27
CA GLY A 98 10.39 8.83 11.21
C GLY A 98 10.87 8.05 9.98
N THR A 99 9.92 7.64 9.14
CA THR A 99 10.16 6.88 7.91
C THR A 99 11.18 7.56 6.99
N LEU A 100 11.07 8.89 6.83
CA LEU A 100 11.97 9.67 5.97
C LEU A 100 13.42 9.62 6.45
N MET A 101 13.68 9.91 7.73
CA MET A 101 15.04 9.87 8.29
C MET A 101 15.67 8.49 8.19
N LEU A 102 14.87 7.43 8.33
CA LEU A 102 15.35 6.06 8.18
C LEU A 102 15.68 5.71 6.73
N ALA A 103 14.84 6.15 5.78
CA ALA A 103 15.09 5.99 4.36
C ALA A 103 16.41 6.67 3.94
N VAL A 104 16.57 7.94 4.35
CA VAL A 104 17.80 8.72 4.17
C VAL A 104 19.00 7.99 4.77
N THR A 105 18.90 7.57 6.03
CA THR A 105 20.02 6.91 6.73
C THR A 105 20.47 5.63 6.02
N ALA A 106 19.54 4.82 5.51
CA ALA A 106 19.89 3.58 4.85
C ALA A 106 20.49 3.78 3.44
N LEU A 107 19.99 4.78 2.70
CA LEU A 107 20.47 5.07 1.35
C LEU A 107 21.81 5.81 1.37
N CYS A 108 22.00 6.77 2.27
CA CYS A 108 23.29 7.46 2.41
C CYS A 108 24.41 6.56 2.96
N ARG A 109 24.08 5.39 3.54
CA ARG A 109 25.09 4.36 3.90
C ARG A 109 25.65 3.62 2.68
N ASN A 110 24.96 3.66 1.54
CA ASN A 110 25.32 2.98 0.31
C ASN A 110 25.42 3.99 -0.85
N PRO A 111 26.43 4.87 -0.85
CA PRO A 111 26.56 5.89 -1.89
C PRO A 111 26.79 5.23 -3.25
N CYS A 112 25.89 5.51 -4.20
CA CYS A 112 25.84 4.93 -5.55
C CYS A 112 26.02 6.01 -6.65
N GLY A 113 26.61 7.17 -6.32
CA GLY A 113 26.75 8.30 -7.25
C GLY A 113 25.49 9.15 -7.42
N THR A 114 24.39 8.76 -6.78
CA THR A 114 23.11 9.45 -6.76
C THR A 114 23.10 10.65 -5.82
N SER A 115 22.52 11.76 -6.27
CA SER A 115 22.27 12.94 -5.46
C SER A 115 20.95 12.81 -4.70
N PHE A 116 20.97 13.05 -3.39
CA PHE A 116 19.78 12.94 -2.54
C PHE A 116 19.23 14.33 -2.24
N PHE A 117 17.91 14.50 -2.34
CA PHE A 117 17.22 15.75 -2.05
C PHE A 117 15.99 15.52 -1.17
N PHE A 118 15.63 16.54 -0.39
CA PHE A 118 14.38 16.59 0.38
C PHE A 118 13.42 17.59 -0.26
N LEU A 119 12.14 17.25 -0.40
CA LEU A 119 11.13 18.15 -0.93
C LEU A 119 10.58 19.08 0.16
N THR A 120 10.92 20.36 0.07
CA THR A 120 10.35 21.40 0.94
C THR A 120 8.85 21.54 0.73
N GLY A 121 8.10 21.51 1.83
CA GLY A 121 6.64 21.59 1.83
C GLY A 121 5.95 20.24 1.57
N GLY A 122 6.72 19.18 1.34
CA GLY A 122 6.20 17.82 1.17
C GLY A 122 5.20 17.69 0.01
N PHE A 123 4.39 16.65 0.09
CA PHE A 123 3.35 16.38 -0.91
C PHE A 123 2.22 17.42 -0.87
N ASP A 124 1.89 17.98 0.30
CA ASP A 124 0.81 18.95 0.44
C ASP A 124 1.07 20.20 -0.41
N THR A 125 2.28 20.75 -0.36
CA THR A 125 2.68 21.89 -1.20
C THR A 125 2.73 21.50 -2.67
N PHE A 126 3.38 20.38 -3.01
CA PHE A 126 3.52 19.95 -4.41
C PHE A 126 2.16 19.70 -5.08
N SER A 127 1.25 18.99 -4.42
CA SER A 127 -0.08 18.68 -4.94
C SER A 127 -0.99 19.90 -5.04
N SER A 128 -0.78 20.91 -4.19
CA SER A 128 -1.50 22.19 -4.28
C SER A 128 -1.02 23.05 -5.46
N GLU A 129 0.29 23.02 -5.76
CA GLU A 129 0.89 23.80 -6.84
C GLU A 129 0.77 23.11 -8.22
N TYR A 130 0.86 21.79 -8.26
CA TYR A 130 0.85 20.96 -9.48
C TYR A 130 -0.14 19.78 -9.37
N PRO A 131 -1.44 20.04 -9.19
CA PRO A 131 -2.45 18.98 -9.03
C PRO A 131 -2.53 18.03 -10.25
N GLU A 132 -2.19 18.50 -11.44
CA GLU A 132 -2.14 17.72 -12.68
C GLU A 132 -1.01 16.67 -12.70
N MET A 133 0.02 16.87 -11.87
CA MET A 133 1.15 15.95 -11.72
C MET A 133 0.93 14.93 -10.58
N CYS A 134 -0.28 14.83 -10.05
CA CYS A 134 -0.64 13.90 -9.00
C CYS A 134 -1.68 12.88 -9.48
N THR A 135 -1.61 11.66 -8.95
CA THR A 135 -2.64 10.65 -9.19
C THR A 135 -3.96 11.11 -8.58
N LYS A 136 -5.04 10.93 -9.32
CA LYS A 136 -6.39 11.15 -8.78
C LYS A 136 -6.77 9.95 -7.93
N PRO A 137 -7.45 10.14 -6.79
CA PRO A 137 -8.04 9.01 -6.09
C PRO A 137 -9.00 8.33 -7.06
N SER A 138 -8.63 7.16 -7.54
CA SER A 138 -9.61 6.24 -8.11
C SER A 138 -10.53 5.88 -6.96
N ALA A 139 -11.77 6.39 -6.97
CA ALA A 139 -12.81 5.75 -6.18
C ALA A 139 -12.74 4.26 -6.54
N PRO A 140 -12.75 3.34 -5.54
CA PRO A 140 -12.87 1.93 -5.88
C PRO A 140 -14.06 1.83 -6.83
N GLN A 141 -13.86 1.27 -8.02
CA GLN A 141 -14.93 1.04 -8.99
C GLN A 141 -15.83 -0.11 -8.50
N GLY A 142 -16.15 -0.14 -7.21
CA GLY A 142 -17.15 -0.99 -6.59
C GLY A 142 -18.43 -0.18 -6.45
N LEU A 143 -19.31 -0.36 -7.43
CA LEU A 143 -20.77 -0.23 -7.33
C LEU A 143 -21.27 0.63 -6.14
N SER A 144 -21.55 1.91 -6.39
CA SER A 144 -22.47 2.67 -5.56
C SER A 144 -23.88 2.08 -5.70
N LEU A 145 -24.16 0.97 -5.03
CA LEU A 145 -25.50 0.40 -4.94
C LEU A 145 -26.20 1.02 -3.72
N PRO A 146 -27.38 1.64 -3.89
CA PRO A 146 -28.20 2.06 -2.77
C PRO A 146 -28.78 0.80 -2.13
N LEU A 147 -28.17 0.29 -1.05
CA LEU A 147 -28.79 -0.79 -0.27
C LEU A 147 -29.85 -0.21 0.67
N SER A 148 -30.92 0.31 0.08
CA SER A 148 -32.22 0.43 0.74
C SER A 148 -32.88 -0.94 0.80
N ALA A 149 -32.63 -1.67 1.89
CA ALA A 149 -33.52 -2.71 2.40
C ALA A 149 -33.13 -3.03 3.85
N ARG A 150 -33.58 -2.18 4.78
CA ARG A 150 -33.80 -2.63 6.16
C ARG A 150 -34.96 -3.63 6.11
N PRO A 151 -34.84 -4.85 6.65
CA PRO A 151 -36.04 -5.61 6.98
C PRO A 151 -36.73 -4.88 8.13
N ASP A 152 -37.87 -4.26 7.85
CA ASP A 152 -38.81 -3.80 8.87
C ASP A 152 -39.24 -5.01 9.71
N GLY A 153 -38.86 -5.02 10.98
CA GLY A 153 -39.29 -6.07 11.91
C GLY A 153 -38.35 -6.29 13.10
N ALA A 154 -37.98 -5.24 13.84
CA ALA A 154 -37.46 -5.42 15.19
C ALA A 154 -37.76 -4.19 16.07
N GLU A 155 -38.52 -4.45 17.13
CA GLU A 155 -38.87 -3.53 18.21
C GLU A 155 -37.66 -2.74 18.76
N PRO A 156 -37.83 -1.49 19.20
CA PRO A 156 -36.75 -0.64 19.70
C PRO A 156 -36.30 -1.09 21.09
N GLY A 157 -35.41 -2.08 21.15
CA GLY A 157 -34.98 -2.64 22.45
C GLY A 157 -33.73 -3.54 22.45
N CYS A 158 -32.88 -3.53 21.42
CA CYS A 158 -31.63 -4.31 21.43
C CYS A 158 -30.47 -3.49 20.88
N SER A 159 -29.40 -3.37 21.68
CA SER A 159 -28.11 -2.78 21.29
C SER A 159 -27.62 -3.34 19.95
N PRO A 160 -26.96 -2.53 19.09
CA PRO A 160 -26.50 -3.02 17.79
C PRO A 160 -25.48 -4.13 18.04
N CYS A 161 -25.79 -5.33 17.57
CA CYS A 161 -24.90 -6.47 17.59
C CYS A 161 -23.69 -6.19 16.70
N SER A 162 -22.65 -5.62 17.31
CA SER A 162 -21.20 -5.74 17.10
C SER A 162 -20.66 -6.47 15.87
N THR A 163 -21.05 -6.11 14.64
CA THR A 163 -20.24 -6.46 13.46
C THR A 163 -19.09 -5.44 13.34
N PRO A 164 -17.83 -5.88 13.40
CA PRO A 164 -16.66 -5.01 13.21
C PRO A 164 -16.81 -4.14 11.95
N LEU A 165 -16.22 -2.94 11.96
CA LEU A 165 -16.34 -1.98 10.86
C LEU A 165 -15.89 -2.56 9.50
N TYR A 166 -14.94 -3.52 9.51
CA TYR A 166 -14.44 -4.21 8.32
C TYR A 166 -15.36 -5.30 7.77
N ASP A 167 -16.40 -5.69 8.53
CA ASP A 167 -17.47 -6.60 8.10
C ASP A 167 -18.70 -5.83 7.60
N GLN A 168 -18.64 -4.49 7.57
CA GLN A 168 -19.72 -3.63 7.10
C GLN A 168 -19.52 -3.33 5.61
N GLY A 169 -20.42 -3.84 4.76
CA GLY A 169 -20.46 -3.52 3.32
C GLY A 169 -20.14 -4.71 2.40
N VAL A 170 -19.54 -4.40 1.26
CA VAL A 170 -19.06 -5.39 0.27
C VAL A 170 -17.53 -5.54 0.37
N PRO A 171 -16.95 -6.68 -0.04
CA PRO A 171 -15.52 -6.83 -0.24
C PRO A 171 -14.90 -5.69 -1.04
N VAL A 172 -13.67 -5.31 -0.66
CA VAL A 172 -12.94 -4.23 -1.33
C VAL A 172 -12.21 -4.81 -2.53
N GLU A 173 -12.47 -4.27 -3.73
CA GLU A 173 -11.68 -4.59 -4.92
C GLU A 173 -10.29 -3.97 -4.80
N ILE A 174 -9.25 -4.80 -4.75
CA ILE A 174 -7.85 -4.36 -4.60
C ILE A 174 -7.09 -4.34 -5.93
N LEU A 175 -7.52 -5.16 -6.88
CA LEU A 175 -7.11 -5.17 -8.29
C LEU A 175 -8.32 -5.58 -9.14
N PRO A 176 -8.34 -5.30 -10.45
CA PRO A 176 -9.40 -5.78 -11.33
C PRO A 176 -9.65 -7.27 -11.12
N PHE A 177 -10.89 -7.62 -10.76
CA PHE A 177 -11.33 -9.00 -10.48
C PHE A 177 -10.76 -9.65 -9.21
N LEU A 178 -10.03 -8.92 -8.36
CA LEU A 178 -9.48 -9.41 -7.09
C LEU A 178 -10.04 -8.61 -5.92
N TYR A 179 -10.81 -9.31 -5.07
CA TYR A 179 -11.49 -8.73 -3.92
C TYR A 179 -10.87 -9.21 -2.61
N LEU A 180 -10.73 -8.30 -1.65
CA LEU A 180 -10.35 -8.59 -0.28
C LEU A 180 -11.58 -8.47 0.63
N GLY A 181 -11.94 -9.57 1.28
CA GLY A 181 -13.05 -9.65 2.23
C GLY A 181 -12.69 -10.44 3.48
N SER A 182 -13.58 -10.40 4.48
CA SER A 182 -13.47 -11.20 5.70
C SER A 182 -14.17 -12.56 5.54
N ALA A 183 -14.05 -13.41 6.56
CA ALA A 183 -14.81 -14.65 6.65
C ALA A 183 -16.33 -14.43 6.56
N TYR A 184 -16.83 -13.28 7.02
CA TYR A 184 -18.24 -12.92 6.88
C TYR A 184 -18.63 -12.82 5.41
N HIS A 185 -17.88 -12.09 4.59
CA HIS A 185 -18.14 -11.98 3.16
C HIS A 185 -18.06 -13.35 2.46
N ALA A 186 -17.07 -14.19 2.81
CA ALA A 186 -16.91 -15.54 2.27
C ALA A 186 -18.09 -16.47 2.61
N SER A 187 -18.87 -16.16 3.65
CA SER A 187 -20.08 -16.91 4.05
C SER A 187 -21.36 -16.46 3.35
N ARG A 188 -21.30 -15.46 2.46
CA ARG A 188 -22.46 -14.83 1.81
C ARG A 188 -22.50 -15.15 0.30
N LYS A 189 -23.12 -16.28 -0.06
CA LYS A 189 -23.23 -16.72 -1.47
C LYS A 189 -23.87 -15.67 -2.39
N ASP A 190 -24.92 -15.00 -1.90
CA ASP A 190 -25.62 -13.93 -2.61
C ASP A 190 -24.69 -12.78 -3.00
N MET A 191 -23.77 -12.43 -2.12
CA MET A 191 -22.80 -11.37 -2.32
C MET A 191 -21.69 -11.79 -3.29
N ILE A 192 -21.19 -13.02 -3.15
CA ILE A 192 -20.15 -13.60 -4.01
C ILE A 192 -20.67 -13.70 -5.46
N ASP A 193 -21.89 -14.24 -5.64
CA ASP A 193 -22.55 -14.35 -6.95
C ASP A 193 -22.76 -12.97 -7.60
N MET A 194 -23.21 -11.98 -6.83
CA MET A 194 -23.48 -10.62 -7.33
C MET A 194 -22.22 -9.92 -7.85
N LEU A 195 -21.08 -10.17 -7.21
CA LEU A 195 -19.79 -9.62 -7.64
C LEU A 195 -19.16 -10.41 -8.80
N GLY A 196 -19.79 -11.50 -9.24
CA GLY A 196 -19.25 -12.37 -10.29
C GLY A 196 -17.99 -13.10 -9.87
N ILE A 197 -17.78 -13.30 -8.56
CA ILE A 197 -16.62 -14.02 -8.04
C ILE A 197 -16.79 -15.52 -8.31
N THR A 198 -15.79 -16.13 -8.95
CA THR A 198 -15.81 -17.55 -9.35
C THR A 198 -14.95 -18.43 -8.44
N ALA A 199 -14.03 -17.83 -7.69
CA ALA A 199 -13.04 -18.51 -6.87
C ALA A 199 -12.78 -17.77 -5.55
N LEU A 200 -12.47 -18.51 -4.49
CA LEU A 200 -12.19 -17.99 -3.15
C LEU A 200 -10.87 -18.54 -2.61
N ILE A 201 -10.06 -17.65 -2.03
CA ILE A 201 -8.85 -18.02 -1.28
C ILE A 201 -9.07 -17.72 0.20
N ASN A 202 -9.19 -18.77 1.01
CA ASN A 202 -9.31 -18.67 2.45
C ASN A 202 -7.92 -18.72 3.10
N VAL A 203 -7.44 -17.59 3.62
CA VAL A 203 -6.14 -17.48 4.30
C VAL A 203 -6.32 -17.48 5.82
N SER A 204 -6.71 -18.63 6.36
CA SER A 204 -6.90 -18.85 7.79
C SER A 204 -6.92 -20.34 8.10
N ALA A 205 -6.34 -20.73 9.24
CA ALA A 205 -6.43 -22.11 9.74
C ALA A 205 -7.87 -22.52 10.11
N ASN A 206 -8.76 -21.56 10.38
CA ASN A 206 -10.06 -21.81 11.01
C ASN A 206 -11.25 -21.34 10.17
N CYS A 207 -11.04 -20.96 8.91
CA CYS A 207 -12.12 -20.52 8.02
C CYS A 207 -12.58 -21.68 7.12
N PRO A 208 -13.84 -22.14 7.23
CA PRO A 208 -14.35 -23.21 6.39
C PRO A 208 -14.69 -22.71 4.98
N ASN A 209 -14.68 -23.61 4.00
CA ASN A 209 -15.21 -23.34 2.67
C ASN A 209 -16.73 -23.57 2.69
N HIS A 210 -17.51 -22.50 2.50
CA HIS A 210 -18.96 -22.57 2.67
C HIS A 210 -19.70 -23.17 1.46
N PHE A 211 -19.13 -23.08 0.26
CA PHE A 211 -19.84 -23.33 -1.00
C PHE A 211 -19.00 -24.12 -2.01
N GLU A 212 -18.32 -25.19 -1.58
CA GLU A 212 -17.35 -25.96 -2.39
C GLU A 212 -17.92 -26.52 -3.70
N GLU A 213 -19.23 -26.72 -3.80
CA GLU A 213 -19.88 -27.19 -5.02
C GLU A 213 -20.09 -26.08 -6.07
N SER A 214 -20.03 -24.80 -5.65
CA SER A 214 -20.36 -23.65 -6.50
C SER A 214 -19.15 -22.82 -6.91
N PHE A 215 -18.05 -22.86 -6.14
CA PHE A 215 -16.87 -22.04 -6.38
C PHE A 215 -15.59 -22.85 -6.24
N GLN A 216 -14.53 -22.40 -6.90
CA GLN A 216 -13.21 -22.98 -6.73
C GLN A 216 -12.58 -22.44 -5.44
N TYR A 217 -12.04 -23.32 -4.59
CA TYR A 217 -11.44 -22.92 -3.32
C TYR A 217 -9.94 -23.17 -3.27
N LYS A 218 -9.24 -22.26 -2.59
CA LYS A 218 -7.90 -22.47 -2.09
C LYS A 218 -7.86 -22.17 -0.59
N SER A 219 -7.47 -23.14 0.22
CA SER A 219 -7.31 -22.93 1.67
C SER A 219 -5.82 -22.87 2.01
N ILE A 220 -5.39 -21.76 2.61
CA ILE A 220 -4.03 -21.52 3.07
C ILE A 220 -4.08 -21.44 4.61
N PRO A 221 -3.64 -22.50 5.33
CA PRO A 221 -3.79 -22.60 6.78
C PRO A 221 -2.71 -21.78 7.50
N VAL A 222 -2.80 -20.46 7.39
CA VAL A 222 -1.92 -19.53 8.09
C VAL A 222 -2.56 -19.15 9.43
N GLU A 223 -1.75 -19.23 10.49
CA GLU A 223 -2.12 -18.69 11.80
C GLU A 223 -1.87 -17.18 11.85
N ASP A 224 -2.78 -16.42 12.47
CA ASP A 224 -2.61 -15.00 12.72
C ASP A 224 -1.63 -14.76 13.88
N ASN A 225 -0.35 -15.05 13.65
CA ASN A 225 0.72 -14.76 14.59
C ASN A 225 2.02 -14.36 13.90
N HIS A 226 2.91 -13.76 14.68
CA HIS A 226 4.16 -13.19 14.18
C HIS A 226 5.21 -14.24 13.76
N LYS A 227 4.98 -15.54 14.04
CA LYS A 227 5.88 -16.64 13.67
C LYS A 227 5.47 -17.32 12.35
N ALA A 228 4.25 -17.09 11.87
CA ALA A 228 3.78 -17.69 10.63
C ALA A 228 4.58 -17.19 9.42
N ASP A 229 5.14 -18.12 8.64
CA ASP A 229 5.82 -17.81 7.39
C ASP A 229 4.83 -17.85 6.22
N ILE A 230 4.17 -16.71 6.00
CA ILE A 230 3.23 -16.54 4.89
C ILE A 230 3.92 -16.57 3.52
N SER A 231 5.24 -16.34 3.46
CA SER A 231 5.95 -16.20 2.18
C SER A 231 6.08 -17.53 1.44
N SER A 232 6.17 -18.63 2.18
CA SER A 232 6.16 -19.99 1.64
C SER A 232 4.92 -20.31 0.79
N TRP A 233 3.81 -19.62 1.02
CA TRP A 233 2.53 -19.82 0.33
C TRP A 233 2.33 -18.93 -0.89
N PHE A 234 3.23 -17.97 -1.15
CA PHE A 234 3.02 -16.97 -2.21
C PHE A 234 2.92 -17.60 -3.60
N ASN A 235 3.84 -18.51 -3.95
CA ASN A 235 3.81 -19.16 -5.26
C ASN A 235 2.51 -19.93 -5.49
N GLU A 236 2.05 -20.64 -4.47
CA GLU A 236 0.82 -21.45 -4.53
C GLU A 236 -0.44 -20.58 -4.64
N ALA A 237 -0.47 -19.44 -3.95
CA ALA A 237 -1.55 -18.47 -4.07
C ALA A 237 -1.56 -17.80 -5.45
N ILE A 238 -0.40 -17.40 -5.96
CA ILE A 238 -0.25 -16.75 -7.27
C ILE A 238 -0.67 -17.71 -8.39
N GLU A 239 -0.26 -18.98 -8.33
CA GLU A 239 -0.65 -19.99 -9.30
C GLU A 239 -2.16 -20.20 -9.32
N PHE A 240 -2.80 -20.27 -8.15
CA PHE A 240 -4.25 -20.38 -8.06
C PHE A 240 -4.96 -19.16 -8.69
N ILE A 241 -4.52 -17.95 -8.36
CA ILE A 241 -5.08 -16.71 -8.95
C ILE A 241 -4.93 -16.71 -10.47
N GLY A 242 -3.82 -17.24 -11.01
CA GLY A 242 -3.57 -17.30 -12.45
C GLY A 242 -4.39 -18.36 -13.21
N MET A 243 -5.01 -19.32 -12.52
CA MET A 243 -5.79 -20.40 -13.14
C MET A 243 -7.29 -20.08 -13.31
N VAL A 244 -7.79 -19.07 -12.60
CA VAL A 244 -9.23 -18.76 -12.46
C VAL A 244 -9.66 -17.55 -13.29
#